data_AF-A0A8J3TZU0-F1
#
_entry.id   AF-A0A8J3TZU0-F1
#
_cell.length_a   1.000
_cell.length_b   1.000
_cell.length_c   1.000
_cell.angle_alpha   90.00
_cell.angle_beta   90.00
_cell.angle_gamma   90.00
#
_symmetry.space_group_name_H-M   'P 1'
#
loop_
_entity.id
_entity.type
_entity.pdbx_description
1 polymer ?
#
loop_
_entity_poly.entity_id
_entity_poly.type
_entity_poly.pdbx_seq_one_letter_code
_entity_poly.pdbx_strand_id
1 'polypeptide(L)'
;MVTWTLPLARLAHDACAVATVGALFTGTVLVPTSPGELSPAATRCIRAAGAWALGWAVSTAFVLVLTASDVSGVPLSRIGSVGAVADLTLSITQGRAFLIVALIALVVAAVCRNVSRTGWARALLAASIFGLLPPAFAGHATSAADHDLAVSAMMVHIVAIAVWVGGLVGILLYLRDERELLPSGISRFSVVALTCFIAVALSGGVAGWIRLGELSQLWTSRYGLLLAGKILALFVLGYFGWRHRRTTMAGLASGQSRRPFLRLAAGEVAVMGATIGLAVALSRTAPPAVSPVTATNVQSGELLYLRHLLGYEVLPFTFTRLITEWRPSPFLISLFLAAAAAYLVGVRRVTMRGIAWPRRRTSAWFTGLGMLALVEVTGIGTYARVMFSLHSVQHVVITVLGPVLLAGGAPVTLTLQALGRTADVLSNRFARWATKPIVVFLAYVIPVFSFYVTDWFGYSQSSQAVNLATQLTFTATGLLYFWVAAGIDPLPVPLSSATRARLVLGGIAVQTVLVTVVLTWPLIGEQWYRQLGLMYTPLQQDPVLGSPAGGLTAELDSLAVDQHIGGAVRGVVAIGALYVLGFLTRARSAKPGARG
;
A
#
# COMPACT_ATOMS: atom_id res chain seq x y z
N MET A 1 -22.20 23.79 17.14
CA MET A 1 -21.29 24.35 16.11
C MET A 1 -20.42 23.27 15.48
N VAL A 2 -19.61 22.53 16.26
CA VAL A 2 -18.74 21.43 15.77
C VAL A 2 -19.48 20.38 14.92
N THR A 3 -20.72 20.07 15.27
CA THR A 3 -21.57 19.10 14.55
C THR A 3 -21.76 19.44 13.07
N TRP A 4 -21.82 20.72 12.71
CA TRP A 4 -22.02 21.18 11.32
C TRP A 4 -20.72 21.63 10.65
N THR A 5 -19.77 22.19 11.41
CA THR A 5 -18.49 22.64 10.86
C THR A 5 -17.54 21.49 10.53
N LEU A 6 -17.56 20.39 11.29
CA LEU A 6 -16.66 19.25 11.03
C LEU A 6 -16.93 18.57 9.67
N PRO A 7 -18.19 18.27 9.28
CA PRO A 7 -18.49 17.75 7.93
C PRO A 7 -18.03 18.69 6.81
N LEU A 8 -18.21 20.00 6.96
CA LEU A 8 -17.76 20.98 5.96
C LEU A 8 -16.23 21.03 5.87
N ALA A 9 -15.53 20.97 7.01
CA ALA A 9 -14.08 20.91 7.06
C ALA A 9 -13.54 19.62 6.40
N ARG A 10 -14.21 18.48 6.64
CA ARG A 10 -13.89 17.20 5.99
C ARG A 10 -14.11 17.25 4.48
N LEU A 11 -15.22 17.85 4.03
CA LEU A 11 -15.47 18.03 2.59
C LEU A 11 -14.39 18.91 1.94
N ALA A 12 -13.98 20.00 2.60
CA ALA A 12 -12.88 20.85 2.13
C ALA A 12 -11.54 20.09 2.08
N HIS A 13 -11.26 19.29 3.11
CA HIS A 13 -10.10 18.40 3.17
C HIS A 13 -10.07 17.42 2.01
N ASP A 14 -11.16 16.67 1.80
CA ASP A 14 -11.27 15.68 0.72
C ASP A 14 -11.14 16.35 -0.66
N ALA A 15 -11.80 17.49 -0.87
CA ALA A 15 -11.73 18.24 -2.12
C ALA A 15 -10.30 18.72 -2.42
N CYS A 16 -9.59 19.28 -1.43
CA CYS A 16 -8.21 19.72 -1.61
C CYS A 16 -7.28 18.53 -1.87
N ALA A 17 -7.44 17.42 -1.15
CA ALA A 17 -6.64 16.21 -1.34
C ALA A 17 -6.80 15.63 -2.75
N VAL A 18 -8.04 15.49 -3.22
CA VAL A 18 -8.37 15.04 -4.57
C VAL A 18 -7.81 15.99 -5.62
N ALA A 19 -7.89 17.31 -5.41
CA ALA A 19 -7.35 18.30 -6.34
C ALA A 19 -5.81 18.29 -6.37
N THR A 20 -5.13 18.08 -5.24
CA THR A 20 -3.67 17.90 -5.17
C THR A 20 -3.23 16.69 -5.98
N VAL A 21 -3.84 15.52 -5.73
CA VAL A 21 -3.52 14.28 -6.46
C VAL A 21 -3.84 14.45 -7.95
N GLY A 22 -4.99 15.05 -8.28
CA GLY A 22 -5.42 15.31 -9.64
C GLY A 22 -4.48 16.20 -10.45
N ALA A 23 -4.02 17.29 -9.84
CA ALA A 23 -3.08 18.21 -10.47
C ALA A 23 -1.70 17.55 -10.68
N LEU A 24 -1.16 16.83 -9.69
CA LEU A 24 0.10 16.09 -9.83
C LEU A 24 -0.02 14.97 -10.87
N PHE A 25 -1.11 14.21 -10.85
CA PHE A 25 -1.38 13.13 -11.80
C PHE A 25 -1.49 13.67 -13.23
N THR A 26 -2.19 14.80 -13.42
CA THR A 26 -2.30 15.46 -14.73
C THR A 26 -0.93 15.89 -15.26
N GLY A 27 -0.15 16.59 -14.43
CA GLY A 27 1.17 17.10 -14.82
C GLY A 27 2.23 16.01 -15.05
N THR A 28 2.08 14.82 -14.46
CA THR A 28 3.11 13.76 -14.51
C THR A 28 2.76 12.55 -15.38
N VAL A 29 1.47 12.27 -15.56
CA VAL A 29 0.97 11.08 -16.29
C VAL A 29 0.24 11.47 -17.58
N LEU A 30 -0.64 12.48 -17.51
CA LEU A 30 -1.47 12.85 -18.66
C LEU A 30 -0.71 13.74 -19.65
N VAL A 31 0.05 14.72 -19.15
CA VAL A 31 0.89 15.58 -19.98
C VAL A 31 2.14 14.81 -20.45
N PRO A 32 2.48 14.82 -21.76
CA PRO A 32 3.74 14.27 -22.24
C PRO A 32 4.95 14.95 -21.58
N THR A 33 5.86 14.15 -21.05
CA THR A 33 7.10 14.64 -20.43
C THR A 33 8.30 14.41 -21.34
N SER A 34 9.01 15.50 -21.68
CA SER A 34 10.35 15.44 -22.26
C SER A 34 11.36 14.89 -21.23
N PRO A 35 12.49 14.31 -21.67
CA PRO A 35 13.58 13.92 -20.78
C PRO A 35 13.98 15.00 -19.79
N GLY A 36 14.00 14.69 -18.49
CA GLY A 36 14.63 15.53 -17.46
C GLY A 36 13.87 16.78 -17.01
N GLU A 37 13.08 17.41 -17.88
CA GLU A 37 12.42 18.69 -17.62
C GLU A 37 10.91 18.64 -17.74
N LEU A 38 10.25 19.54 -17.00
CA LEU A 38 8.80 19.72 -17.03
C LEU A 38 8.39 20.65 -18.16
N SER A 39 7.39 20.25 -18.95
CA SER A 39 6.78 21.16 -19.91
C SER A 39 6.09 22.34 -19.19
N PRO A 40 5.82 23.46 -19.88
CA PRO A 40 5.08 24.57 -19.28
C PRO A 40 3.71 24.15 -18.72
N ALA A 41 2.99 23.28 -19.44
CA ALA A 41 1.72 22.73 -18.97
C ALA A 41 1.87 21.88 -17.70
N ALA A 42 2.89 21.01 -17.64
CA ALA A 42 3.17 20.21 -16.45
C ALA A 42 3.56 21.09 -15.25
N THR A 43 4.37 22.13 -15.48
CA THR A 43 4.77 23.10 -14.45
C THR A 43 3.56 23.84 -13.87
N ARG A 44 2.61 24.26 -14.69
CA ARG A 44 1.35 24.88 -14.20
C ARG A 44 0.56 23.93 -13.31
N CYS A 45 0.44 22.66 -13.71
CA CYS A 45 -0.24 21.64 -12.90
C CYS A 45 0.46 21.43 -11.55
N ILE A 46 1.79 21.35 -11.52
CA ILE A 46 2.56 21.12 -10.28
C ILE A 46 2.48 22.34 -9.34
N ARG A 47 2.55 23.56 -9.88
CA ARG A 47 2.35 24.78 -9.07
C ARG A 47 0.94 24.84 -8.48
N ALA A 48 -0.08 24.51 -9.28
CA ALA A 48 -1.45 24.43 -8.79
C ALA A 48 -1.62 23.34 -7.73
N ALA A 49 -0.96 22.19 -7.90
CA ALA A 49 -0.93 21.15 -6.88
C ALA A 49 -0.36 21.64 -5.54
N GLY A 50 0.66 22.50 -5.58
CA GLY A 50 1.22 23.13 -4.37
C GLY A 50 0.20 24.01 -3.63
N ALA A 51 -0.63 24.75 -4.36
CA ALA A 51 -1.70 25.55 -3.77
C ALA A 51 -2.81 24.66 -3.17
N TRP A 52 -3.24 23.62 -3.89
CA TRP A 52 -4.20 22.64 -3.37
C TRP A 52 -3.66 21.90 -2.15
N ALA A 53 -2.37 21.56 -2.14
CA ALA A 53 -1.72 20.90 -1.01
C ALA A 53 -1.65 21.80 0.22
N LEU A 54 -1.48 23.11 0.04
CA LEU A 54 -1.59 24.07 1.14
C LEU A 54 -3.03 24.14 1.68
N GLY A 55 -4.03 24.19 0.79
CA GLY A 55 -5.44 24.09 1.18
C GLY A 55 -5.75 22.78 1.92
N TRP A 56 -5.14 21.68 1.48
CA TRP A 56 -5.24 20.37 2.13
C TRP A 56 -4.62 20.39 3.52
N ALA A 57 -3.42 20.96 3.69
CA ALA A 57 -2.80 21.10 5.01
C ALA A 57 -3.63 21.95 5.98
N VAL A 58 -4.13 23.11 5.52
CA VAL A 58 -4.94 24.02 6.34
C VAL A 58 -6.27 23.40 6.74
N SER A 59 -6.99 22.79 5.78
CA SER A 59 -8.24 22.08 6.07
C SER A 59 -8.02 20.87 6.98
N THR A 60 -6.90 20.15 6.84
CA THR A 60 -6.52 19.06 7.75
C THR A 60 -6.29 19.55 9.17
N ALA A 61 -5.57 20.67 9.35
CA ALA A 61 -5.36 21.26 10.67
C ALA A 61 -6.70 21.63 11.32
N PHE A 62 -7.66 22.15 10.54
CA PHE A 62 -8.99 22.45 11.04
C PHE A 62 -9.77 21.18 11.42
N VAL A 63 -9.75 20.14 10.58
CA VAL A 63 -10.34 18.82 10.87
C VAL A 63 -9.75 18.22 12.15
N LEU A 64 -8.45 18.36 12.37
CA LEU A 64 -7.75 17.85 13.54
C LEU A 64 -8.25 18.51 14.83
N VAL A 65 -8.33 19.85 14.88
CA VAL A 65 -8.86 20.60 16.03
C VAL A 65 -10.33 20.27 16.28
N LEU A 66 -11.15 20.20 15.22
CA LEU A 66 -12.56 19.86 15.35
C LEU A 66 -12.80 18.43 15.81
N THR A 67 -11.98 17.47 15.34
CA THR A 67 -12.05 16.07 15.76
C THR A 67 -11.62 15.91 17.22
N ALA A 68 -10.58 16.62 17.66
CA ALA A 68 -10.18 16.67 19.05
C ALA A 68 -11.34 17.14 19.96
N SER A 69 -12.05 18.20 19.57
CA SER A 69 -13.24 18.68 20.31
C SER A 69 -14.41 17.68 20.28
N ASP A 70 -14.70 17.08 19.12
CA ASP A 70 -15.80 16.10 18.94
C ASP A 70 -15.57 14.85 19.80
N VAL A 71 -14.34 14.34 19.85
CA VAL A 71 -13.98 13.12 20.59
C VAL A 71 -13.87 13.36 22.11
N SER A 72 -13.32 14.50 22.53
CA SER A 72 -13.18 14.82 23.96
C SER A 72 -14.47 15.33 24.61
N GLY A 73 -15.46 15.73 23.81
CA GLY A 73 -16.67 16.40 24.29
C GLY A 73 -16.41 17.80 24.87
N VAL A 74 -15.19 18.31 24.79
CA VAL A 74 -14.81 19.63 25.31
C VAL A 74 -15.04 20.69 24.23
N PRO A 75 -15.80 21.77 24.51
CA PRO A 75 -15.98 22.86 23.55
C PRO A 75 -14.66 23.54 23.18
N LEU A 76 -14.50 23.95 21.93
CA LEU A 76 -13.30 24.64 21.42
C LEU A 76 -12.91 25.88 22.26
N SER A 77 -13.88 26.60 22.82
CA SER A 77 -13.63 27.75 23.69
C SER A 77 -12.92 27.41 25.00
N ARG A 78 -12.98 26.15 25.44
CA ARG A 78 -12.33 25.64 26.65
C ARG A 78 -11.02 24.90 26.36
N ILE A 79 -10.76 24.52 25.12
CA ILE A 79 -9.45 24.00 24.68
C ILE A 79 -8.54 25.22 24.42
N GLY A 80 -8.14 25.89 25.50
CA GLY A 80 -7.53 27.22 25.45
C GLY A 80 -6.02 27.26 25.20
N SER A 81 -5.31 26.12 25.28
CA SER A 81 -3.86 26.07 25.08
C SER A 81 -3.48 25.17 23.91
N VAL A 82 -2.46 25.60 23.15
CA VAL A 82 -1.86 24.82 22.07
C VAL A 82 -1.33 23.47 22.61
N GLY A 83 -0.85 23.45 23.85
CA GLY A 83 -0.41 22.23 24.55
C GLY A 83 -1.54 21.21 24.70
N ALA A 84 -2.73 21.62 25.15
CA ALA A 84 -3.86 20.69 25.30
C ALA A 84 -4.32 20.09 23.97
N VAL A 85 -4.30 20.88 22.88
CA VAL A 85 -4.58 20.36 21.52
C VAL A 85 -3.51 19.35 21.10
N ALA A 86 -2.23 19.64 21.36
CA ALA A 86 -1.13 18.77 21.01
C ALA A 86 -1.22 17.42 21.75
N ASP A 87 -1.43 17.45 23.07
CA ASP A 87 -1.55 16.25 23.91
C ASP A 87 -2.74 15.38 23.48
N LEU A 88 -3.89 16.01 23.19
CA LEU A 88 -5.07 15.30 22.72
C LEU A 88 -4.89 14.73 21.31
N THR A 89 -4.16 15.43 20.45
CA THR A 89 -3.85 14.97 19.09
C THR A 89 -2.89 13.78 19.11
N LEU A 90 -1.89 13.80 19.99
CA LEU A 90 -0.88 12.75 20.09
C LEU A 90 -1.39 11.50 20.81
N SER A 91 -2.34 11.66 21.74
CA SER A 91 -2.97 10.53 22.45
C SER A 91 -4.00 9.78 21.59
N ILE A 92 -4.68 10.46 20.66
CA ILE A 92 -5.71 9.83 19.81
C ILE A 92 -5.10 9.33 18.49
N THR A 93 -5.38 8.08 18.10
CA THR A 93 -4.93 7.49 16.81
C THR A 93 -5.36 8.32 15.60
N GLN A 94 -6.60 8.81 15.58
CA GLN A 94 -7.10 9.69 14.52
C GLN A 94 -6.40 11.05 14.49
N GLY A 95 -6.04 11.61 15.64
CA GLY A 95 -5.26 12.84 15.73
C GLY A 95 -3.87 12.67 15.11
N ARG A 96 -3.15 11.61 15.49
CA ARG A 96 -1.85 11.23 14.90
C ARG A 96 -1.92 11.03 13.39
N ALA A 97 -2.98 10.36 12.90
CA ALA A 97 -3.18 10.16 11.46
C ALA A 97 -3.31 11.49 10.71
N PHE A 98 -4.18 12.40 11.16
CA PHE A 98 -4.33 13.72 10.52
C PHE A 98 -3.09 14.60 10.66
N LEU A 99 -2.32 14.48 11.74
CA LEU A 99 -1.04 15.16 11.88
C LEU A 99 -0.06 14.73 10.78
N ILE A 100 0.06 13.42 10.53
CA ILE A 100 0.89 12.88 9.44
C ILE A 100 0.42 13.44 8.08
N VAL A 101 -0.89 13.46 7.83
CA VAL A 101 -1.45 14.03 6.60
C VAL A 101 -1.09 15.50 6.44
N ALA A 102 -1.25 16.31 7.49
CA ALA A 102 -0.92 17.73 7.46
C ALA A 102 0.56 17.98 7.16
N LEU A 103 1.45 17.20 7.78
CA LEU A 103 2.91 17.29 7.54
C LEU A 103 3.27 16.92 6.09
N ILE A 104 2.70 15.83 5.56
CA ILE A 104 2.92 15.43 4.17
C ILE A 104 2.39 16.50 3.22
N ALA A 105 1.18 17.01 3.44
CA ALA A 105 0.57 18.05 2.62
C ALA A 105 1.41 19.35 2.62
N LEU A 106 1.97 19.74 3.77
CA LEU A 106 2.89 20.88 3.88
C LEU A 106 4.18 20.66 3.09
N VAL A 107 4.80 19.48 3.21
CA VAL A 107 6.00 19.13 2.43
C VAL A 107 5.68 19.17 0.93
N VAL A 108 4.56 18.60 0.51
CA VAL A 108 4.13 18.64 -0.90
C VAL A 108 3.93 20.08 -1.36
N ALA A 109 3.25 20.92 -0.57
CA ALA A 109 3.01 22.32 -0.87
C ALA A 109 4.32 23.12 -1.02
N ALA A 110 5.28 22.90 -0.12
CA ALA A 110 6.56 23.58 -0.14
C ALA A 110 7.43 23.14 -1.34
N VAL A 111 7.55 21.83 -1.57
CA VAL A 111 8.43 21.29 -2.60
C VAL A 111 7.89 21.58 -4.01
N CYS A 112 6.57 21.57 -4.22
CA CYS A 112 5.94 21.90 -5.51
C CYS A 112 6.39 23.26 -6.09
N ARG A 113 6.77 24.23 -5.24
CA ARG A 113 7.19 25.57 -5.68
C ARG A 113 8.50 25.55 -6.47
N ASN A 114 9.40 24.62 -6.15
CA ASN A 114 10.78 24.58 -6.64
C ASN A 114 11.08 23.37 -7.54
N VAL A 115 10.04 22.61 -7.93
CA VAL A 115 10.22 21.41 -8.74
C VAL A 115 10.36 21.78 -10.22
N SER A 116 11.52 21.44 -10.79
CA SER A 116 11.81 21.57 -12.22
C SER A 116 11.94 20.23 -12.95
N ARG A 117 12.00 19.12 -12.21
CA ARG A 117 12.21 17.78 -12.79
C ARG A 117 11.03 16.85 -12.59
N THR A 118 10.73 16.08 -13.63
CA THR A 118 9.68 15.06 -13.66
C THR A 118 9.82 14.00 -12.57
N GLY A 119 11.06 13.64 -12.19
CA GLY A 119 11.31 12.66 -11.13
C GLY A 119 10.76 13.11 -9.77
N TRP A 120 11.02 14.35 -9.38
CA TRP A 120 10.48 14.93 -8.15
C TRP A 120 8.96 15.08 -8.20
N ALA A 121 8.41 15.48 -9.35
CA ALA A 121 6.96 15.56 -9.51
C ALA A 121 6.26 14.20 -9.30
N ARG A 122 6.84 13.09 -9.80
CA ARG A 122 6.33 11.73 -9.55
C ARG A 122 6.50 11.31 -8.08
N ALA A 123 7.60 11.71 -7.44
CA ALA A 123 7.79 11.47 -6.00
C ALA A 123 6.74 12.20 -5.16
N LEU A 124 6.37 13.43 -5.53
CA LEU A 124 5.30 14.19 -4.89
C LEU A 124 3.92 13.57 -5.11
N LEU A 125 3.64 13.01 -6.29
CA LEU A 125 2.43 12.25 -6.54
C LEU A 125 2.36 11.03 -5.60
N ALA A 126 3.45 10.27 -5.50
CA ALA A 126 3.53 9.13 -4.59
C ALA A 126 3.36 9.55 -3.12
N ALA A 127 4.00 10.63 -2.70
CA ALA A 127 3.84 11.20 -1.36
C ALA A 127 2.40 11.65 -1.07
N SER A 128 1.73 12.26 -2.06
CA SER A 128 0.33 12.69 -1.91
C SER A 128 -0.62 11.50 -1.81
N ILE A 129 -0.40 10.45 -2.62
CA ILE A 129 -1.16 9.19 -2.51
C ILE A 129 -0.94 8.55 -1.14
N PHE A 130 0.31 8.51 -0.65
CA PHE A 130 0.62 8.01 0.68
C PHE A 130 -0.08 8.84 1.78
N GLY A 131 -0.11 10.17 1.64
CA GLY A 131 -0.81 11.07 2.57
C GLY A 131 -2.32 10.84 2.68
N LEU A 132 -2.95 10.13 1.75
CA LEU A 132 -4.37 9.76 1.84
C LEU A 132 -4.61 8.55 2.76
N LEU A 133 -3.60 7.73 3.02
CA LEU A 133 -3.76 6.43 3.65
C LEU A 133 -3.85 6.45 5.19
N PRO A 134 -3.13 7.30 5.95
CA PRO A 134 -3.14 7.26 7.40
C PRO A 134 -4.55 7.31 8.03
N PRO A 135 -5.48 8.17 7.58
CA PRO A 135 -6.83 8.20 8.15
C PRO A 135 -7.62 6.89 7.96
N ALA A 136 -7.29 6.08 6.95
CA ALA A 136 -7.95 4.80 6.70
C ALA A 136 -7.68 3.78 7.82
N PHE A 137 -6.51 3.84 8.46
CA PHE A 137 -6.15 3.02 9.61
C PHE A 137 -6.74 3.51 10.94
N ALA A 138 -7.16 4.78 10.99
CA ALA A 138 -7.62 5.42 12.22
C ALA A 138 -9.15 5.53 12.34
N GLY A 139 -9.92 5.05 11.35
CA GLY A 139 -11.37 5.10 11.37
C GLY A 139 -11.99 4.14 12.39
N HIS A 140 -13.20 4.45 12.89
CA HIS A 140 -14.02 3.62 13.80
C HIS A 140 -14.49 2.28 13.21
N ALA A 141 -13.73 1.69 12.28
CA ALA A 141 -14.01 0.37 11.74
C ALA A 141 -13.72 -0.76 12.74
N THR A 142 -13.40 -0.45 14.00
CA THR A 142 -13.20 -1.41 15.10
C THR A 142 -14.43 -2.29 15.35
N SER A 143 -15.61 -1.90 14.86
CA SER A 143 -16.84 -2.70 14.95
C SER A 143 -17.11 -3.60 13.72
N ALA A 144 -16.27 -3.57 12.67
CA ALA A 144 -16.44 -4.42 11.51
C ALA A 144 -16.01 -5.86 11.83
N ALA A 145 -16.70 -6.84 11.27
CA ALA A 145 -16.43 -8.24 11.57
C ALA A 145 -15.00 -8.68 11.17
N ASP A 146 -14.43 -8.04 10.15
CA ASP A 146 -13.06 -8.21 9.69
C ASP A 146 -12.44 -6.82 9.43
N HIS A 147 -11.74 -6.29 10.44
CA HIS A 147 -11.18 -4.93 10.42
C HIS A 147 -10.13 -4.79 9.31
N ASP A 148 -9.27 -5.80 9.16
CA ASP A 148 -8.13 -5.75 8.25
C ASP A 148 -8.55 -5.71 6.77
N LEU A 149 -9.55 -6.53 6.42
CA LEU A 149 -10.14 -6.53 5.09
C LEU A 149 -10.83 -5.20 4.78
N ALA A 150 -11.54 -4.62 5.76
CA ALA A 150 -12.22 -3.34 5.61
C ALA A 150 -11.24 -2.16 5.42
N VAL A 151 -10.16 -2.12 6.20
CA VAL A 151 -9.12 -1.08 6.08
C VAL A 151 -8.42 -1.18 4.73
N SER A 152 -7.98 -2.38 4.33
CA SER A 152 -7.28 -2.57 3.05
C SER A 152 -8.18 -2.30 1.83
N ALA A 153 -9.48 -2.65 1.88
CA ALA A 153 -10.44 -2.24 0.86
C ALA A 153 -10.60 -0.72 0.81
N MET A 154 -10.71 -0.06 1.97
CA MET A 154 -10.81 1.41 2.05
C MET A 154 -9.60 2.12 1.46
N MET A 155 -8.38 1.61 1.69
CA MET A 155 -7.15 2.15 1.10
C MET A 155 -7.22 2.13 -0.44
N VAL A 156 -7.62 1.00 -1.04
CA VAL A 156 -7.82 0.90 -2.50
C VAL A 156 -8.87 1.89 -2.97
N HIS A 157 -9.99 1.98 -2.24
CA HIS A 157 -11.11 2.86 -2.56
C HIS A 157 -10.70 4.33 -2.63
N ILE A 158 -10.05 4.83 -1.58
CA ILE A 158 -9.65 6.25 -1.47
C ILE A 158 -8.63 6.60 -2.56
N VAL A 159 -7.63 5.75 -2.80
CA VAL A 159 -6.63 5.98 -3.86
C VAL A 159 -7.29 5.99 -5.24
N ALA A 160 -8.19 5.04 -5.51
CA ALA A 160 -8.89 4.95 -6.78
C ALA A 160 -9.78 6.18 -7.03
N ILE A 161 -10.53 6.65 -6.02
CA ILE A 161 -11.34 7.87 -6.12
C ILE A 161 -10.45 9.10 -6.34
N ALA A 162 -9.36 9.25 -5.57
CA ALA A 162 -8.48 10.41 -5.70
C ALA A 162 -7.86 10.53 -7.09
N VAL A 163 -7.41 9.41 -7.67
CA VAL A 163 -6.86 9.39 -9.04
C VAL A 163 -7.96 9.60 -10.08
N TRP A 164 -9.15 9.01 -9.90
CA TRP A 164 -10.25 9.11 -10.85
C TRP A 164 -10.88 10.50 -10.87
N VAL A 165 -11.41 10.96 -9.74
CA VAL A 165 -12.05 12.27 -9.61
C VAL A 165 -11.02 13.36 -9.84
N GLY A 166 -9.85 13.25 -9.21
CA GLY A 166 -8.77 14.22 -9.36
C GLY A 166 -8.24 14.30 -10.78
N GLY A 167 -8.08 13.18 -11.47
CA GLY A 167 -7.66 13.15 -12.87
C GLY A 167 -8.67 13.82 -13.80
N LEU A 168 -9.98 13.60 -13.59
CA LEU A 168 -11.03 14.24 -14.39
C LEU A 168 -11.10 15.75 -14.13
N VAL A 169 -11.04 16.17 -12.85
CA VAL A 169 -10.94 17.58 -12.45
C VAL A 169 -9.69 18.21 -13.06
N GLY A 170 -8.55 17.50 -13.05
CA GLY A 170 -7.30 17.96 -13.64
C GLY A 170 -7.39 18.18 -15.15
N ILE A 171 -8.09 17.29 -15.88
CA ILE A 171 -8.39 17.50 -17.31
C ILE A 171 -9.22 18.78 -17.50
N LEU A 172 -10.30 18.94 -16.72
CA LEU A 172 -11.21 20.08 -16.82
C LEU A 172 -10.54 21.41 -16.46
N LEU A 173 -9.62 21.43 -15.50
CA LEU A 173 -8.95 22.65 -15.06
C LEU A 173 -7.72 23.01 -15.89
N TYR A 174 -6.93 22.02 -16.29
CA TYR A 174 -5.59 22.27 -16.84
C TYR A 174 -5.43 21.91 -18.32
N LEU A 175 -6.26 21.01 -18.85
CA LEU A 175 -6.16 20.55 -20.24
C LEU A 175 -7.31 20.99 -21.14
N ARG A 176 -8.42 21.52 -20.59
CA ARG A 176 -9.61 21.89 -21.38
C ARG A 176 -9.31 22.84 -22.53
N ASP A 177 -8.33 23.72 -22.36
CA ASP A 177 -7.98 24.76 -23.32
C ASP A 177 -6.81 24.34 -24.24
N GLU A 178 -6.07 23.31 -23.86
CA GLU A 178 -4.90 22.75 -24.55
C GLU A 178 -5.32 21.81 -25.69
N ARG A 179 -5.60 22.37 -26.88
CA ARG A 179 -6.14 21.61 -28.03
C ARG A 179 -5.29 20.41 -28.45
N GLU A 180 -3.97 20.54 -28.38
CA GLU A 180 -3.03 19.49 -28.79
C GLU A 180 -2.87 18.40 -27.71
N LEU A 181 -2.89 18.78 -26.44
CA LEU A 181 -2.65 17.86 -25.32
C LEU A 181 -3.91 17.10 -24.92
N LEU A 182 -5.09 17.73 -25.05
CA LEU A 182 -6.36 17.20 -24.56
C LEU A 182 -6.70 15.80 -25.12
N PRO A 183 -6.63 15.52 -26.44
CA PRO A 183 -6.98 14.19 -26.97
C PRO A 183 -6.08 13.08 -26.42
N SER A 184 -4.77 13.35 -26.34
CA SER A 184 -3.79 12.39 -25.82
C SER A 184 -3.97 12.16 -24.31
N GLY A 185 -4.28 13.21 -23.55
CA GLY A 185 -4.59 13.15 -22.13
C GLY A 185 -5.85 12.32 -21.84
N ILE A 186 -6.92 12.54 -22.62
CA ILE A 186 -8.19 11.79 -22.50
C ILE A 186 -7.97 10.30 -22.78
N SER A 187 -7.22 9.95 -23.83
CA SER A 187 -6.95 8.54 -24.16
C SER A 187 -6.23 7.81 -23.02
N ARG A 188 -5.18 8.43 -22.45
CA ARG A 188 -4.45 7.87 -21.30
C ARG A 188 -5.33 7.77 -20.06
N PHE A 189 -6.10 8.83 -19.78
CA PHE A 189 -6.99 8.87 -18.63
C PHE A 189 -8.11 7.85 -18.73
N SER A 190 -8.69 7.59 -19.92
CA SER A 190 -9.80 6.64 -20.10
C SER A 190 -9.46 5.21 -19.64
N VAL A 191 -8.20 4.79 -19.82
CA VAL A 191 -7.69 3.49 -19.31
C VAL A 191 -7.59 3.52 -17.79
N VAL A 192 -7.00 4.57 -17.22
CA VAL A 192 -6.86 4.71 -15.76
C VAL A 192 -8.23 4.82 -15.09
N ALA A 193 -9.15 5.59 -15.66
CA ALA A 193 -10.52 5.75 -15.18
C ALA A 193 -11.29 4.42 -15.17
N LEU A 194 -11.07 3.52 -16.15
CA LEU A 194 -11.66 2.18 -16.12
C LEU A 194 -11.15 1.37 -14.92
N THR A 195 -9.84 1.37 -14.72
CA THR A 195 -9.21 0.64 -13.62
C THR A 195 -9.68 1.18 -12.28
N CYS A 196 -9.75 2.51 -12.13
CA CYS A 196 -10.29 3.13 -10.93
C CYS A 196 -11.76 2.81 -10.72
N PHE A 197 -12.60 2.83 -11.77
CA PHE A 197 -14.00 2.45 -11.68
C PHE A 197 -14.17 1.01 -11.14
N ILE A 198 -13.42 0.05 -11.70
CA ILE A 198 -13.43 -1.34 -11.24
C ILE A 198 -12.93 -1.44 -9.80
N ALA A 199 -11.83 -0.75 -9.46
CA ALA A 199 -11.27 -0.75 -8.10
C ALA A 199 -12.26 -0.18 -7.08
N VAL A 200 -12.96 0.91 -7.39
CA VAL A 200 -14.01 1.52 -6.56
C VAL A 200 -15.19 0.57 -6.40
N ALA A 201 -15.63 -0.08 -7.47
CA ALA A 201 -16.73 -1.04 -7.45
C ALA A 201 -16.41 -2.25 -6.55
N LEU A 202 -15.24 -2.86 -6.72
CA LEU A 202 -14.83 -4.03 -5.96
C LEU A 202 -14.58 -3.69 -4.48
N SER A 203 -13.80 -2.63 -4.20
CA SER A 203 -13.53 -2.19 -2.83
C SER A 203 -14.78 -1.74 -2.09
N GLY A 204 -15.66 -0.99 -2.77
CA GLY A 204 -16.94 -0.54 -2.23
C GLY A 204 -17.92 -1.69 -1.99
N GLY A 205 -17.92 -2.69 -2.87
CA GLY A 205 -18.69 -3.93 -2.72
C GLY A 205 -18.25 -4.73 -1.49
N VAL A 206 -16.93 -4.95 -1.33
CA VAL A 206 -16.36 -5.61 -0.14
C VAL A 206 -16.72 -4.84 1.13
N ALA A 207 -16.51 -3.51 1.16
CA ALA A 207 -16.82 -2.69 2.32
C ALA A 207 -18.34 -2.65 2.64
N GLY A 208 -19.18 -2.65 1.61
CA GLY A 208 -20.64 -2.71 1.75
C GLY A 208 -21.11 -4.05 2.32
N TRP A 209 -20.56 -5.16 1.81
CA TRP A 209 -20.87 -6.51 2.28
C TRP A 209 -20.53 -6.70 3.76
N ILE A 210 -19.31 -6.31 4.16
CA ILE A 210 -18.83 -6.44 5.55
C ILE A 210 -19.71 -5.65 6.53
N ARG A 211 -20.27 -4.51 6.09
CA ARG A 211 -21.04 -3.60 6.96
C ARG A 211 -22.53 -3.88 7.00
N LEU A 212 -23.10 -4.46 5.94
CA LEU A 212 -24.54 -4.81 5.89
C LEU A 212 -24.83 -6.09 6.66
N GLY A 213 -23.95 -7.11 6.57
CA GLY A 213 -24.17 -8.44 7.13
C GLY A 213 -25.24 -9.24 6.38
N GLU A 214 -26.44 -8.68 6.23
CA GLU A 214 -27.59 -9.26 5.53
C GLU A 214 -28.08 -8.37 4.39
N LEU A 215 -28.56 -8.99 3.30
CA LEU A 215 -29.04 -8.26 2.12
C LEU A 215 -30.35 -7.50 2.38
N SER A 216 -31.17 -7.97 3.31
CA SER A 216 -32.42 -7.31 3.75
C SER A 216 -32.16 -5.88 4.27
N GLN A 217 -31.02 -5.68 4.93
CA GLN A 217 -30.59 -4.39 5.49
C GLN A 217 -30.36 -3.31 4.43
N LEU A 218 -30.22 -3.69 3.16
CA LEU A 218 -30.02 -2.74 2.05
C LEU A 218 -31.22 -1.81 1.85
N TRP A 219 -32.44 -2.28 2.09
CA TRP A 219 -33.68 -1.49 1.92
C TRP A 219 -34.40 -1.19 3.25
N THR A 220 -34.09 -1.90 4.33
CA THR A 220 -34.73 -1.68 5.64
C THR A 220 -33.96 -0.71 6.54
N SER A 221 -32.65 -0.53 6.33
CA SER A 221 -31.81 0.34 7.16
C SER A 221 -31.47 1.67 6.47
N ARG A 222 -31.32 2.74 7.27
CA ARG A 222 -30.85 4.05 6.77
C ARG A 222 -29.47 3.95 6.11
N TYR A 223 -28.58 3.14 6.69
CA TYR A 223 -27.26 2.86 6.13
C TYR A 223 -27.37 2.18 4.76
N GLY A 224 -28.27 1.18 4.63
CA GLY A 224 -28.56 0.47 3.39
C GLY A 224 -29.06 1.39 2.29
N LEU A 225 -30.02 2.27 2.58
CA LEU A 225 -30.55 3.23 1.61
C LEU A 225 -29.46 4.19 1.09
N LEU A 226 -28.56 4.67 1.96
CA LEU A 226 -27.43 5.49 1.56
C LEU A 226 -26.43 4.71 0.69
N LEU A 227 -26.19 3.43 1.01
CA LEU A 227 -25.36 2.55 0.19
C LEU A 227 -26.00 2.26 -1.18
N ALA A 228 -27.32 2.04 -1.24
CA ALA A 228 -28.06 1.90 -2.48
C ALA A 228 -27.94 3.15 -3.37
N GLY A 229 -27.98 4.34 -2.77
CA GLY A 229 -27.70 5.61 -3.45
C GLY A 229 -26.30 5.66 -4.08
N LYS A 230 -25.28 5.17 -3.36
CA LYS A 230 -23.90 5.06 -3.90
C LYS A 230 -23.81 4.06 -5.05
N ILE A 231 -24.50 2.93 -4.95
CA ILE A 231 -24.56 1.92 -6.02
C ILE A 231 -25.21 2.52 -7.27
N LEU A 232 -26.33 3.23 -7.12
CA LEU A 232 -26.99 3.94 -8.22
C LEU A 232 -26.07 4.98 -8.86
N ALA A 233 -25.39 5.80 -8.06
CA ALA A 233 -24.43 6.78 -8.54
C ALA A 233 -23.30 6.12 -9.35
N LEU A 234 -22.80 4.97 -8.91
CA LEU A 234 -21.79 4.20 -9.63
C LEU A 234 -22.31 3.71 -10.99
N PHE A 235 -23.56 3.23 -11.09
CA PHE A 235 -24.17 2.87 -12.37
C PHE A 235 -24.32 4.07 -13.31
N VAL A 236 -24.75 5.23 -12.80
CA VAL A 236 -24.85 6.48 -13.58
C VAL A 236 -23.48 6.89 -14.13
N LEU A 237 -22.43 6.84 -13.30
CA LEU A 237 -21.06 7.13 -13.73
C LEU A 237 -20.55 6.09 -14.76
N GLY A 238 -20.90 4.82 -14.60
CA GLY A 238 -20.61 3.77 -15.58
C GLY A 238 -21.25 4.05 -16.94
N TYR A 239 -22.50 4.52 -16.94
CA TYR A 239 -23.20 4.95 -18.15
C TYR A 239 -22.55 6.16 -18.82
N PHE A 240 -22.15 7.18 -18.06
CA PHE A 240 -21.40 8.33 -18.58
C PHE A 240 -20.05 7.92 -19.18
N GLY A 241 -19.31 7.03 -18.51
CA GLY A 241 -18.06 6.47 -19.04
C GLY A 241 -18.24 5.68 -20.35
N TRP A 242 -19.29 4.86 -20.45
CA TRP A 242 -19.65 4.15 -21.69
C TRP A 242 -19.98 5.12 -22.82
N ARG A 243 -20.77 6.16 -22.54
CA ARG A 243 -21.11 7.21 -23.51
C ARG A 243 -19.86 7.98 -23.95
N HIS A 244 -18.95 8.29 -23.03
CA HIS A 244 -17.69 8.96 -23.34
C HIS A 244 -16.88 8.20 -24.39
N ARG A 245 -16.71 6.88 -24.18
CA ARG A 245 -15.94 6.01 -25.07
C ARG A 245 -16.58 5.84 -26.44
N ARG A 246 -17.91 5.70 -26.51
CA ARG A 246 -18.61 5.47 -27.79
C ARG A 246 -18.82 6.74 -28.62
N THR A 247 -19.06 7.88 -27.99
CA THR A 247 -19.54 9.08 -28.71
C THR A 247 -18.54 10.22 -28.66
N THR A 248 -18.21 10.72 -27.48
CA THR A 248 -17.42 11.96 -27.35
C THR A 248 -15.96 11.78 -27.73
N MET A 249 -15.35 10.61 -27.44
CA MET A 249 -13.97 10.31 -27.82
C MET A 249 -13.83 10.12 -29.33
N ALA A 250 -14.80 9.46 -29.97
CA ALA A 250 -14.85 9.32 -31.43
C ALA A 250 -15.07 10.67 -32.13
N GLY A 251 -15.92 11.54 -31.55
CA GLY A 251 -16.11 12.91 -32.02
C GLY A 251 -14.83 13.75 -31.92
N LEU A 252 -14.12 13.70 -30.79
CA LEU A 252 -12.84 14.39 -30.60
C LEU A 252 -11.76 13.88 -31.57
N ALA A 253 -11.69 12.57 -31.79
CA ALA A 253 -10.76 11.96 -32.73
C ALA A 253 -11.03 12.35 -34.20
N SER A 254 -12.29 12.66 -34.54
CA SER A 254 -12.71 13.15 -35.85
C SER A 254 -12.67 14.69 -35.97
N GLY A 255 -12.06 15.40 -35.01
CA GLY A 255 -11.89 16.85 -35.05
C GLY A 255 -13.12 17.67 -34.64
N GLN A 256 -14.16 17.03 -34.11
CA GLN A 256 -15.39 17.72 -33.66
C GLN A 256 -15.15 18.57 -32.40
N SER A 257 -16.12 19.43 -32.07
CA SER A 257 -16.06 20.31 -30.90
C SER A 257 -15.81 19.56 -29.59
N ARG A 258 -14.93 20.11 -28.73
CA ARG A 258 -14.65 19.59 -27.37
C ARG A 258 -15.79 19.82 -26.36
N ARG A 259 -16.79 20.65 -26.69
CA ARG A 259 -17.87 21.05 -25.76
C ARG A 259 -18.71 19.87 -25.24
N PRO A 260 -19.15 18.89 -26.04
CA PRO A 260 -19.94 17.75 -25.55
C PRO A 260 -19.16 16.90 -24.53
N PHE A 261 -17.85 16.71 -24.76
CA PHE A 261 -16.98 16.04 -23.80
C PHE A 261 -16.92 16.80 -22.48
N LEU A 262 -16.62 18.10 -22.52
CA LEU A 262 -16.49 18.91 -21.29
C LEU A 262 -17.79 18.98 -20.50
N ARG A 263 -18.95 19.05 -21.17
CA ARG A 263 -20.27 19.03 -20.51
C ARG A 263 -20.55 17.71 -19.79
N LEU A 264 -20.27 16.58 -20.44
CA LEU A 264 -20.46 15.27 -19.83
C LEU A 264 -19.50 15.04 -18.67
N ALA A 265 -18.22 15.41 -18.84
CA ALA A 265 -17.20 15.35 -17.79
C ALA A 265 -17.54 16.24 -16.59
N ALA A 266 -18.08 17.44 -16.80
CA ALA A 266 -18.57 18.29 -15.71
C ALA A 266 -19.75 17.64 -14.98
N GLY A 267 -20.65 16.97 -15.70
CA GLY A 267 -21.74 16.16 -15.12
C GLY A 267 -21.22 15.00 -14.27
N GLU A 268 -20.19 14.28 -14.74
CA GLU A 268 -19.50 13.24 -13.96
C GLU A 268 -18.91 13.80 -12.66
N VAL A 269 -18.17 14.92 -12.72
CA VAL A 269 -17.60 15.56 -11.53
C VAL A 269 -18.69 16.00 -10.55
N ALA A 270 -19.82 16.50 -11.04
CA ALA A 270 -20.96 16.88 -10.18
C ALA A 270 -21.54 15.66 -9.45
N VAL A 271 -21.75 14.53 -10.14
CA VAL A 271 -22.24 13.28 -9.53
C VAL A 271 -21.20 12.73 -8.53
N MET A 272 -19.92 12.77 -8.87
CA MET A 272 -18.84 12.35 -7.96
C MET A 272 -18.78 13.24 -6.72
N GLY A 273 -18.87 14.56 -6.87
CA GLY A 273 -18.89 15.53 -5.77
C GLY A 273 -20.09 15.32 -4.85
N ALA A 274 -21.28 15.08 -5.40
CA ALA A 274 -22.46 14.72 -4.63
C ALA A 274 -22.26 13.39 -3.87
N THR A 275 -21.61 12.40 -4.50
CA THR A 275 -21.30 11.10 -3.88
C THR A 275 -20.29 11.24 -2.74
N ILE A 276 -19.27 12.12 -2.87
CA ILE A 276 -18.31 12.43 -1.80
C ILE A 276 -19.03 13.13 -0.65
N GLY A 277 -19.87 14.14 -0.92
CA GLY A 277 -20.69 14.80 0.12
C GLY A 277 -21.59 13.81 0.86
N LEU A 278 -22.25 12.90 0.13
CA LEU A 278 -23.03 11.80 0.71
C LEU A 278 -22.17 10.86 1.54
N ALA A 279 -20.94 10.57 1.13
CA ALA A 279 -20.01 9.74 1.88
C ALA A 279 -19.56 10.39 3.19
N VAL A 280 -19.31 11.71 3.19
CA VAL A 280 -19.02 12.47 4.41
C VAL A 280 -20.20 12.41 5.38
N ALA A 281 -21.43 12.55 4.88
CA ALA A 281 -22.64 12.37 5.71
C ALA A 281 -22.77 10.94 6.25
N LEU A 282 -22.54 9.93 5.40
CA LEU A 282 -22.59 8.52 5.77
C LEU A 282 -21.55 8.18 6.86
N SER A 283 -20.38 8.82 6.85
CA SER A 283 -19.32 8.56 7.83
C SER A 283 -19.73 8.82 9.29
N ARG A 284 -20.81 9.57 9.50
CA ARG A 284 -21.40 9.86 10.83
C ARG A 284 -22.68 9.08 11.11
N THR A 285 -23.10 8.22 10.18
CA THR A 285 -24.26 7.33 10.36
C THR A 285 -23.76 5.99 10.90
N ALA A 286 -24.24 5.58 12.07
CA ALA A 286 -23.88 4.29 12.63
C ALA A 286 -24.29 3.16 11.67
N PRO A 287 -23.40 2.18 11.37
CA PRO A 287 -23.80 0.99 10.65
C PRO A 287 -24.82 0.19 11.49
N PRO A 288 -25.65 -0.66 10.85
CA PRO A 288 -26.55 -1.55 11.57
C PRO A 288 -25.77 -2.38 12.60
N ALA A 289 -26.36 -2.60 13.79
CA ALA A 289 -25.76 -3.48 14.78
C ALA A 289 -25.70 -4.90 14.19
N VAL A 290 -24.49 -5.36 13.88
CA VAL A 290 -24.26 -6.78 13.61
C VAL A 290 -24.43 -7.46 14.97
N SER A 291 -25.38 -8.39 15.08
CA SER A 291 -25.65 -9.11 16.33
C SER A 291 -24.32 -9.57 16.94
N PRO A 292 -23.99 -9.18 18.19
CA PRO A 292 -22.82 -9.72 18.84
C PRO A 292 -23.00 -11.22 18.90
N VAL A 293 -21.97 -11.98 18.51
CA VAL A 293 -21.91 -13.41 18.80
C VAL A 293 -22.14 -13.53 20.30
N THR A 294 -23.26 -14.11 20.71
CA THR A 294 -23.58 -14.34 22.11
C THR A 294 -22.47 -15.23 22.66
N ALA A 295 -21.53 -14.64 23.40
CA ALA A 295 -20.43 -15.35 24.03
C ALA A 295 -21.01 -16.17 25.19
N THR A 296 -21.51 -17.36 24.88
CA THR A 296 -22.10 -18.26 25.87
C THR A 296 -21.04 -19.05 26.64
N ASN A 297 -19.76 -19.00 26.24
CA ASN A 297 -18.69 -19.83 26.80
C ASN A 297 -17.41 -19.00 27.05
N VAL A 298 -16.60 -19.36 28.06
CA VAL A 298 -15.30 -18.69 28.40
C VAL A 298 -14.34 -18.65 27.20
N GLN A 299 -14.33 -19.72 26.40
CA GLN A 299 -13.54 -19.84 25.16
C GLN A 299 -13.98 -18.84 24.08
N SER A 300 -15.23 -18.37 24.12
CA SER A 300 -15.73 -17.29 23.27
C SER A 300 -15.17 -15.93 23.69
N GLY A 301 -14.82 -15.74 24.97
CA GLY A 301 -14.24 -14.51 25.50
C GLY A 301 -12.78 -14.31 25.08
N GLU A 302 -11.96 -15.37 25.14
CA GLU A 302 -10.56 -15.34 24.67
C GLU A 302 -10.46 -15.07 23.16
N LEU A 303 -11.28 -15.75 22.35
CA LEU A 303 -11.36 -15.51 20.91
C LEU A 303 -11.83 -14.08 20.58
N LEU A 304 -12.74 -13.52 21.38
CA LEU A 304 -13.19 -12.13 21.22
C LEU A 304 -12.08 -11.12 21.57
N TYR A 305 -11.29 -11.41 22.61
CA TYR A 305 -10.14 -10.59 23.00
C TYR A 305 -9.02 -10.62 21.95
N LEU A 306 -8.70 -11.80 21.41
CA LEU A 306 -7.75 -11.96 20.31
C LEU A 306 -8.20 -11.23 19.05
N ARG A 307 -9.48 -11.33 18.73
CA ARG A 307 -10.09 -10.58 17.63
C ARG A 307 -9.94 -9.07 17.82
N HIS A 308 -10.05 -8.58 19.06
CA HIS A 308 -9.85 -7.17 19.36
C HIS A 308 -8.40 -6.73 19.15
N LEU A 309 -7.43 -7.54 19.58
CA LEU A 309 -6.00 -7.24 19.42
C LEU A 309 -5.52 -7.32 17.96
N LEU A 310 -5.97 -8.34 17.23
CA LEU A 310 -5.50 -8.62 15.87
C LEU A 310 -6.31 -7.88 14.80
N GLY A 311 -7.56 -7.52 15.10
CA GLY A 311 -8.53 -6.99 14.14
C GLY A 311 -9.28 -8.08 13.38
N TYR A 312 -9.00 -9.36 13.68
CA TYR A 312 -9.60 -10.50 13.02
C TYR A 312 -9.58 -11.76 13.88
N GLU A 313 -10.48 -12.69 13.56
CA GLU A 313 -10.53 -13.99 14.22
C GLU A 313 -9.42 -14.92 13.72
N VAL A 314 -8.65 -15.48 14.66
CA VAL A 314 -7.64 -16.50 14.39
C VAL A 314 -8.18 -17.85 14.81
N LEU A 315 -8.28 -18.76 13.86
CA LEU A 315 -8.70 -20.13 14.13
C LEU A 315 -7.53 -20.95 14.72
N PRO A 316 -7.82 -22.07 15.41
CA PRO A 316 -6.76 -22.94 15.90
C PRO A 316 -5.84 -23.44 14.78
N PHE A 317 -4.53 -23.30 14.99
CA PHE A 317 -3.50 -23.66 14.03
C PHE A 317 -3.60 -25.12 13.61
N THR A 318 -3.59 -25.36 12.29
CA THR A 318 -3.33 -26.66 11.68
C THR A 318 -2.53 -26.47 10.39
N PHE A 319 -1.73 -27.46 10.00
CA PHE A 319 -0.98 -27.41 8.74
C PHE A 319 -1.89 -27.21 7.52
N THR A 320 -3.11 -27.76 7.55
CA THR A 320 -4.09 -27.56 6.48
C THR A 320 -4.51 -26.09 6.36
N ARG A 321 -4.68 -25.39 7.49
CA ARG A 321 -5.05 -23.97 7.51
C ARG A 321 -3.99 -23.04 6.94
N LEU A 322 -2.71 -23.46 6.90
CA LEU A 322 -1.69 -22.70 6.18
C LEU A 322 -2.05 -22.48 4.70
N ILE A 323 -2.80 -23.42 4.10
CA ILE A 323 -3.19 -23.40 2.69
C ILE A 323 -4.67 -23.02 2.52
N THR A 324 -5.54 -23.45 3.43
CA THR A 324 -7.00 -23.25 3.31
C THR A 324 -7.49 -21.94 3.90
N GLU A 325 -6.73 -21.31 4.80
CA GLU A 325 -7.07 -20.01 5.36
C GLU A 325 -6.59 -18.91 4.43
N TRP A 326 -7.52 -18.06 4.00
CA TRP A 326 -7.27 -16.96 3.07
C TRP A 326 -7.79 -15.66 3.67
N ARG A 327 -6.90 -14.68 3.79
CA ARG A 327 -7.18 -13.33 4.26
C ARG A 327 -6.72 -12.35 3.18
N PRO A 328 -7.52 -12.16 2.12
CA PRO A 328 -7.15 -11.26 1.03
C PRO A 328 -6.96 -9.84 1.56
N SER A 329 -5.81 -9.25 1.25
CA SER A 329 -5.59 -7.82 1.41
C SER A 329 -5.82 -7.15 0.06
N PRO A 330 -7.01 -6.56 -0.20
CA PRO A 330 -7.30 -5.81 -1.42
C PRO A 330 -6.20 -4.84 -1.82
N PHE A 331 -5.56 -4.20 -0.84
CA PHE A 331 -4.44 -3.28 -1.09
C PHE A 331 -3.21 -3.99 -1.66
N LEU A 332 -2.71 -5.04 -0.99
CA LEU A 332 -1.54 -5.81 -1.47
C LEU A 332 -1.85 -6.53 -2.78
N ILE A 333 -3.03 -7.12 -2.92
CA ILE A 333 -3.48 -7.77 -4.16
C ILE A 333 -3.50 -6.76 -5.29
N SER A 334 -4.06 -5.57 -5.08
CA SER A 334 -4.07 -4.50 -6.10
C SER A 334 -2.65 -4.08 -6.49
N LEU A 335 -1.73 -3.98 -5.52
CA LEU A 335 -0.33 -3.67 -5.77
C LEU A 335 0.36 -4.76 -6.62
N PHE A 336 0.17 -6.03 -6.28
CA PHE A 336 0.74 -7.16 -7.03
C PHE A 336 0.14 -7.27 -8.43
N LEU A 337 -1.18 -7.09 -8.58
CA LEU A 337 -1.84 -7.07 -9.89
C LEU A 337 -1.36 -5.90 -10.76
N ALA A 338 -1.17 -4.71 -10.17
CA ALA A 338 -0.61 -3.56 -10.88
C ALA A 338 0.82 -3.85 -11.35
N ALA A 339 1.66 -4.46 -10.51
CA ALA A 339 3.01 -4.87 -10.86
C ALA A 339 3.02 -5.94 -11.97
N ALA A 340 2.13 -6.94 -11.91
CA ALA A 340 1.98 -7.96 -12.93
C ALA A 340 1.52 -7.38 -14.28
N ALA A 341 0.50 -6.51 -14.26
CA ALA A 341 -0.02 -5.86 -15.45
C ALA A 341 1.03 -4.95 -16.10
N ALA A 342 1.75 -4.15 -15.31
CA ALA A 342 2.83 -3.29 -15.80
C ALA A 342 3.94 -4.11 -16.48
N TYR A 343 4.31 -5.25 -15.89
CA TYR A 343 5.30 -6.15 -16.46
C TYR A 343 4.81 -6.77 -17.78
N LEU A 344 3.58 -7.28 -17.84
CA LEU A 344 3.02 -7.84 -19.08
C LEU A 344 2.89 -6.79 -20.20
N VAL A 345 2.48 -5.56 -19.86
CA VAL A 345 2.46 -4.45 -20.83
C VAL A 345 3.87 -4.16 -21.34
N GLY A 346 4.87 -4.19 -20.45
CA GLY A 346 6.29 -4.08 -20.83
C GLY A 346 6.70 -5.18 -21.81
N VAL A 347 6.43 -6.44 -21.48
CA VAL A 347 6.75 -7.60 -22.34
C VAL A 347 6.07 -7.47 -23.68
N ARG A 348 4.77 -7.17 -23.71
CA ARG A 348 4.02 -6.96 -24.96
C ARG A 348 4.64 -5.86 -25.80
N ARG A 349 5.02 -4.73 -25.22
CA ARG A 349 5.67 -3.61 -25.95
C ARG A 349 7.02 -4.02 -26.52
N VAL A 350 7.83 -4.76 -25.78
CA VAL A 350 9.14 -5.24 -26.23
C VAL A 350 8.98 -6.26 -27.37
N THR A 351 8.06 -7.21 -27.22
CA THR A 351 7.79 -8.22 -28.27
C THR A 351 7.18 -7.60 -29.54
N MET A 352 6.28 -6.62 -29.42
CA MET A 352 5.75 -5.88 -30.58
C MET A 352 6.83 -5.08 -31.33
N ARG A 353 7.97 -4.79 -30.70
CA ARG A 353 9.15 -4.17 -31.34
C ARG A 353 10.11 -5.20 -31.97
N GLY A 354 9.74 -6.47 -32.02
CA GLY A 354 10.59 -7.55 -32.55
C GLY A 354 11.70 -8.00 -31.62
N ILE A 355 11.75 -7.50 -30.37
CA ILE A 355 12.76 -7.90 -29.39
C ILE A 355 12.27 -9.15 -28.66
N ALA A 356 13.00 -10.26 -28.79
CA ALA A 356 12.70 -11.49 -28.08
C ALA A 356 12.89 -11.32 -26.56
N TRP A 357 11.85 -11.63 -25.77
CA TRP A 357 11.91 -11.56 -24.30
C TRP A 357 12.01 -12.95 -23.68
N PRO A 358 13.04 -13.25 -22.85
CA PRO A 358 13.23 -14.58 -22.28
C PRO A 358 12.10 -15.00 -21.32
N ARG A 359 11.46 -16.15 -21.58
CA ARG A 359 10.38 -16.71 -20.73
C ARG A 359 10.80 -16.89 -19.26
N ARG A 360 12.06 -17.26 -19.01
CA ARG A 360 12.61 -17.40 -17.64
C ARG A 360 12.54 -16.13 -16.79
N ARG A 361 12.60 -14.94 -17.42
CA ARG A 361 12.49 -13.66 -16.70
C ARG A 361 11.05 -13.42 -16.29
N THR A 362 10.12 -13.68 -17.20
CA THR A 362 8.68 -13.63 -16.91
C THR A 362 8.31 -14.62 -15.82
N SER A 363 8.76 -15.88 -15.89
CA SER A 363 8.47 -16.86 -14.84
C SER A 363 9.05 -16.41 -13.49
N ALA A 364 10.31 -15.95 -13.43
CA ALA A 364 10.90 -15.45 -12.18
C ALA A 364 10.10 -14.29 -11.58
N TRP A 365 9.67 -13.32 -12.40
CA TRP A 365 8.85 -12.20 -11.95
C TRP A 365 7.52 -12.67 -11.34
N PHE A 366 6.78 -13.53 -12.04
CA PHE A 366 5.49 -14.03 -11.58
C PHE A 366 5.61 -14.98 -10.39
N THR A 367 6.66 -15.80 -10.32
CA THR A 367 6.95 -16.61 -9.13
C THR A 367 7.25 -15.71 -7.93
N GLY A 368 8.04 -14.65 -8.11
CA GLY A 368 8.31 -13.66 -7.05
C GLY A 368 7.03 -12.99 -6.54
N LEU A 369 6.18 -12.49 -7.43
CA LEU A 369 4.88 -11.93 -7.05
C LEU A 369 3.96 -12.95 -6.38
N GLY A 370 3.92 -14.19 -6.90
CA GLY A 370 3.11 -15.27 -6.34
C GLY A 370 3.55 -15.66 -4.93
N MET A 371 4.86 -15.74 -4.67
CA MET A 371 5.39 -16.03 -3.34
C MET A 371 5.05 -14.93 -2.33
N LEU A 372 5.22 -13.65 -2.72
CA LEU A 372 4.81 -12.52 -1.88
C LEU A 372 3.31 -12.56 -1.59
N ALA A 373 2.48 -12.80 -2.61
CA ALA A 373 1.04 -12.92 -2.43
C ALA A 373 0.66 -14.07 -1.50
N LEU A 374 1.29 -15.24 -1.63
CA LEU A 374 1.01 -16.40 -0.79
C LEU A 374 1.33 -16.13 0.67
N VAL A 375 2.52 -15.61 0.99
CA VAL A 375 2.90 -15.41 2.40
C VAL A 375 2.14 -14.28 3.08
N GLU A 376 1.54 -13.36 2.32
CA GLU A 376 0.75 -12.26 2.86
C GLU A 376 -0.75 -12.56 2.95
N VAL A 377 -1.28 -13.38 2.05
CA VAL A 377 -2.73 -13.59 1.90
C VAL A 377 -3.20 -14.94 2.47
N THR A 378 -2.32 -15.91 2.66
CA THR A 378 -2.70 -17.23 3.17
C THR A 378 -2.62 -17.32 4.71
N GLY A 379 -2.84 -18.52 5.24
CA GLY A 379 -2.62 -18.83 6.64
C GLY A 379 -1.21 -18.45 7.12
N ILE A 380 -0.18 -18.48 6.27
CA ILE A 380 1.17 -18.04 6.65
C ILE A 380 1.15 -16.60 7.20
N GLY A 381 0.55 -15.66 6.47
CA GLY A 381 0.46 -14.26 6.91
C GLY A 381 -0.47 -14.09 8.11
N THR A 382 -1.52 -14.90 8.17
CA THR A 382 -2.50 -14.91 9.27
C THR A 382 -1.85 -15.31 10.59
N TYR A 383 -1.10 -16.40 10.59
CA TYR A 383 -0.45 -16.93 11.78
C TYR A 383 0.91 -16.26 12.06
N ALA A 384 1.52 -15.54 11.10
CA ALA A 384 2.78 -14.82 11.32
C ALA A 384 2.69 -13.71 12.38
N ARG A 385 1.49 -13.23 12.75
CA ARG A 385 1.32 -12.28 13.87
C ARG A 385 1.24 -12.97 15.24
N VAL A 386 1.01 -14.29 15.26
CA VAL A 386 0.79 -15.09 16.49
C VAL A 386 1.79 -16.24 16.65
N MET A 387 2.62 -16.52 15.64
CA MET A 387 3.69 -17.52 15.65
C MET A 387 4.96 -16.94 15.03
N PHE A 388 6.05 -16.96 15.80
CA PHE A 388 7.36 -16.46 15.37
C PHE A 388 7.99 -17.34 14.29
N SER A 389 7.74 -18.66 14.31
CA SER A 389 8.21 -19.57 13.26
C SER A 389 7.64 -19.21 11.88
N LEU A 390 6.33 -18.93 11.80
CA LEU A 390 5.68 -18.51 10.56
C LEU A 390 6.02 -17.07 10.19
N HIS A 391 6.19 -16.18 11.18
CA HIS A 391 6.80 -14.87 10.95
C HIS A 391 8.16 -15.00 10.27
N SER A 392 8.99 -15.96 10.70
CA SER A 392 10.31 -16.16 10.12
C SER A 392 10.26 -16.64 8.67
N VAL A 393 9.31 -17.50 8.32
CA VAL A 393 9.04 -17.89 6.92
C VAL A 393 8.63 -16.67 6.10
N GLN A 394 7.62 -15.92 6.55
CA GLN A 394 7.14 -14.72 5.88
C GLN A 394 8.29 -13.72 5.69
N HIS A 395 9.06 -13.45 6.74
CA HIS A 395 10.18 -12.52 6.74
C HIS A 395 11.23 -12.86 5.68
N VAL A 396 11.66 -14.11 5.57
CA VAL A 396 12.65 -14.50 4.54
C VAL A 396 12.07 -14.36 3.14
N VAL A 397 10.79 -14.68 2.96
CA VAL A 397 10.14 -14.56 1.65
C VAL A 397 10.07 -13.10 1.21
N ILE A 398 9.66 -12.18 2.09
CA ILE A 398 9.52 -10.76 1.77
C ILE A 398 10.85 -10.02 1.68
N THR A 399 11.88 -10.41 2.44
CA THR A 399 13.20 -9.74 2.43
C THR A 399 14.16 -10.32 1.39
N VAL A 400 14.04 -11.62 1.07
CA VAL A 400 15.00 -12.35 0.23
C VAL A 400 14.34 -12.97 -1.00
N LEU A 401 13.49 -14.00 -0.83
CA LEU A 401 13.06 -14.84 -1.96
C LEU A 401 12.25 -14.08 -3.01
N GLY A 402 11.21 -13.36 -2.58
CA GLY A 402 10.39 -12.51 -3.43
C GLY A 402 11.25 -11.47 -4.16
N PRO A 403 12.00 -10.61 -3.44
CA PRO A 403 12.94 -9.67 -4.03
C PRO A 403 13.95 -10.23 -5.03
N VAL A 404 14.59 -11.37 -4.73
CA VAL A 404 15.55 -12.02 -5.63
C VAL A 404 14.88 -12.44 -6.93
N LEU A 405 13.70 -13.04 -6.86
CA LEU A 405 12.95 -13.49 -8.03
C LEU A 405 12.41 -12.31 -8.86
N LEU A 406 11.93 -11.26 -8.20
CA LEU A 406 11.52 -10.02 -8.86
C LEU A 406 12.69 -9.33 -9.57
N ALA A 407 13.87 -9.26 -8.94
CA ALA A 407 15.10 -8.80 -9.60
C ALA A 407 15.50 -9.72 -10.78
N GLY A 408 15.25 -11.02 -10.64
CA GLY A 408 15.33 -12.05 -11.69
C GLY A 408 14.57 -11.71 -12.97
N GLY A 409 13.46 -10.99 -12.83
CA GLY A 409 12.62 -10.52 -13.93
C GLY A 409 13.25 -9.44 -14.81
N ALA A 410 14.35 -8.82 -14.40
CA ALA A 410 14.98 -7.70 -15.11
C ALA A 410 14.00 -6.53 -15.42
N PRO A 411 13.22 -6.05 -14.44
CA PRO A 411 12.17 -5.06 -14.66
C PRO A 411 12.70 -3.73 -15.21
N VAL A 412 13.94 -3.35 -14.88
CA VAL A 412 14.54 -2.11 -15.41
C VAL A 412 14.91 -2.29 -16.87
N THR A 413 15.55 -3.40 -17.26
CA THR A 413 15.83 -3.71 -18.67
C THR A 413 14.55 -3.71 -19.48
N LEU A 414 13.49 -4.35 -18.96
CA LEU A 414 12.19 -4.38 -19.62
C LEU A 414 11.66 -2.97 -19.84
N THR A 415 11.71 -2.13 -18.80
CA THR A 415 11.25 -0.73 -18.87
C THR A 415 12.06 0.08 -19.88
N LEU A 416 13.38 -0.04 -19.88
CA LEU A 416 14.27 0.66 -20.80
C LEU A 416 14.00 0.25 -22.26
N GLN A 417 13.82 -1.05 -22.52
CA GLN A 417 13.50 -1.57 -23.86
C GLN A 417 12.08 -1.20 -24.30
N ALA A 418 11.10 -1.25 -23.38
CA ALA A 418 9.71 -0.90 -23.67
C ALA A 418 9.52 0.59 -23.94
N LEU A 419 10.27 1.45 -23.24
CA LEU A 419 10.22 2.91 -23.43
C LEU A 419 11.19 3.40 -24.50
N GLY A 420 12.27 2.67 -24.79
CA GLY A 420 13.35 3.12 -25.68
C GLY A 420 14.18 4.27 -25.10
N ARG A 421 14.22 4.41 -23.76
CA ARG A 421 14.77 5.60 -23.06
C ARG A 421 15.87 5.21 -22.07
N THR A 422 16.99 4.71 -22.58
CA THR A 422 18.15 4.23 -21.78
C THR A 422 18.89 5.34 -21.04
N ALA A 423 19.11 6.50 -21.68
CA ALA A 423 19.95 7.57 -21.13
C ALA A 423 19.32 8.32 -19.94
N ASP A 424 18.01 8.54 -19.94
CA ASP A 424 17.33 9.39 -18.95
C ASP A 424 17.26 8.76 -17.55
N VAL A 425 17.10 7.44 -17.49
CA VAL A 425 16.94 6.71 -16.23
C VAL A 425 18.28 6.52 -15.53
N LEU A 426 19.34 6.25 -16.32
CA LEU A 426 20.69 5.99 -15.82
C LEU A 426 21.46 7.27 -15.45
N SER A 427 21.02 8.44 -15.94
CA SER A 427 21.64 9.73 -15.64
C SER A 427 21.14 10.38 -14.33
N ASN A 428 20.12 9.81 -13.68
CA ASN A 428 19.54 10.36 -12.46
C ASN A 428 20.52 10.29 -11.27
N ARG A 429 20.84 11.45 -10.67
CA ARG A 429 21.72 11.56 -9.49
C ARG A 429 21.20 10.75 -8.31
N PHE A 430 19.88 10.74 -8.08
CA PHE A 430 19.28 9.96 -7.00
C PHE A 430 19.45 8.46 -7.26
N ALA A 431 19.19 7.99 -8.48
CA ALA A 431 19.40 6.59 -8.84
C ALA A 431 20.86 6.19 -8.61
N ARG A 432 21.83 7.03 -9.03
CA ARG A 432 23.25 6.80 -8.80
C ARG A 432 23.59 6.69 -7.30
N TRP A 433 23.02 7.55 -6.46
CA TRP A 433 23.22 7.50 -5.00
C TRP A 433 22.57 6.27 -4.37
N ALA A 434 21.30 6.00 -4.71
CA ALA A 434 20.51 4.89 -4.19
C ALA A 434 21.06 3.52 -4.58
N THR A 435 21.80 3.41 -5.69
CA THR A 435 22.46 2.16 -6.13
C THR A 435 23.92 2.05 -5.67
N LYS A 436 24.45 2.97 -4.85
CA LYS A 436 25.81 2.83 -4.28
C LYS A 436 25.85 1.58 -3.38
N PRO A 437 26.88 0.72 -3.47
CA PRO A 437 26.94 -0.53 -2.70
C PRO A 437 26.72 -0.34 -1.19
N ILE A 438 27.34 0.68 -0.59
CA ILE A 438 27.17 0.96 0.85
C ILE A 438 25.75 1.43 1.19
N VAL A 439 25.14 2.27 0.35
CA VAL A 439 23.78 2.77 0.58
C VAL A 439 22.79 1.62 0.50
N VAL A 440 22.93 0.77 -0.50
CA VAL A 440 22.08 -0.41 -0.70
C VAL A 440 22.25 -1.42 0.43
N PHE A 441 23.49 -1.66 0.86
CA PHE A 441 23.78 -2.53 2.00
C PHE A 441 23.14 -1.99 3.29
N LEU A 442 23.35 -0.72 3.61
CA LEU A 442 22.76 -0.10 4.81
C LEU A 442 21.23 -0.05 4.76
N ALA A 443 20.65 0.25 3.59
CA ALA A 443 19.20 0.25 3.40
C ALA A 443 18.57 -1.15 3.62
N TYR A 444 19.31 -2.23 3.37
CA TYR A 444 18.88 -3.59 3.67
C TYR A 444 19.09 -3.95 5.15
N VAL A 445 20.27 -3.63 5.70
CA VAL A 445 20.68 -4.03 7.06
C VAL A 445 19.92 -3.26 8.14
N ILE A 446 19.84 -1.93 8.04
CA ILE A 446 19.31 -1.09 9.11
C ILE A 446 17.85 -1.46 9.46
N PRO A 447 16.91 -1.57 8.51
CA PRO A 447 15.54 -1.93 8.84
C PRO A 447 15.43 -3.33 9.45
N VAL A 448 16.13 -4.30 8.87
CA VAL A 448 16.06 -5.70 9.33
C VAL A 448 16.61 -5.83 10.74
N PHE A 449 17.78 -5.25 11.05
CA PHE A 449 18.33 -5.32 12.40
C PHE A 449 17.50 -4.52 13.40
N SER A 450 17.15 -3.27 13.08
CA SER A 450 16.37 -2.40 13.97
C SER A 450 15.05 -3.05 14.36
N PHE A 451 14.44 -3.81 13.45
CA PHE A 451 13.19 -4.51 13.72
C PHE A 451 13.26 -5.49 14.89
N TYR A 452 14.37 -6.23 15.05
CA TYR A 452 14.51 -7.25 16.10
C TYR A 452 15.21 -6.75 17.36
N VAL A 453 16.09 -5.75 17.25
CA VAL A 453 16.86 -5.24 18.41
C VAL A 453 16.16 -4.07 19.11
N THR A 454 15.08 -3.54 18.54
CA THR A 454 14.25 -2.49 19.13
C THR A 454 12.81 -2.98 19.29
N ASP A 455 11.95 -2.17 19.91
CA ASP A 455 10.53 -2.48 20.08
C ASP A 455 9.71 -2.47 18.77
N TRP A 456 10.34 -2.19 17.62
CA TRP A 456 9.65 -2.16 16.32
C TRP A 456 8.95 -3.50 16.03
N PHE A 457 9.50 -4.67 16.39
CA PHE A 457 8.78 -5.94 16.27
C PHE A 457 7.40 -5.87 16.97
N GLY A 458 7.37 -5.51 18.26
CA GLY A 458 6.13 -5.45 19.04
C GLY A 458 5.13 -4.44 18.48
N TYR A 459 5.60 -3.25 18.07
CA TYR A 459 4.74 -2.25 17.42
C TYR A 459 4.18 -2.72 16.08
N SER A 460 4.98 -3.45 15.30
CA SER A 460 4.55 -4.01 14.02
C SER A 460 3.52 -5.12 14.21
N GLN A 461 3.60 -5.91 15.27
CA GLN A 461 2.57 -6.93 15.52
C GLN A 461 1.27 -6.35 16.09
N SER A 462 1.35 -5.28 16.89
CA SER A 462 0.17 -4.65 17.50
C SER A 462 -0.54 -3.63 16.59
N SER A 463 0.15 -3.05 15.61
CA SER A 463 -0.44 -2.06 14.70
C SER A 463 -0.41 -2.52 13.25
N GLN A 464 -1.60 -2.69 12.65
CA GLN A 464 -1.74 -3.07 11.24
C GLN A 464 -1.02 -2.09 10.28
N ALA A 465 -1.05 -0.80 10.58
CA ALA A 465 -0.37 0.22 9.78
C ALA A 465 1.16 0.04 9.80
N VAL A 466 1.71 -0.20 10.99
CA VAL A 466 3.15 -0.44 11.18
C VAL A 466 3.54 -1.77 10.55
N ASN A 467 2.69 -2.81 10.67
CA ASN A 467 2.88 -4.11 10.04
C ASN A 467 3.04 -3.98 8.52
N LEU A 468 2.05 -3.36 7.86
CA LEU A 468 2.07 -3.16 6.42
C LEU A 468 3.27 -2.30 5.99
N ALA A 469 3.56 -1.22 6.71
CA ALA A 469 4.72 -0.38 6.42
C ALA A 469 6.05 -1.16 6.55
N THR A 470 6.16 -2.05 7.53
CA THR A 470 7.31 -2.92 7.73
C THR A 470 7.47 -3.89 6.57
N GLN A 471 6.40 -4.59 6.19
CA GLN A 471 6.43 -5.52 5.05
C GLN A 471 6.82 -4.84 3.74
N LEU A 472 6.24 -3.66 3.46
CA LEU A 472 6.58 -2.86 2.28
C LEU A 472 8.03 -2.38 2.32
N THR A 473 8.53 -1.98 3.49
CA THR A 473 9.92 -1.55 3.68
C THR A 473 10.87 -2.71 3.40
N PHE A 474 10.64 -3.87 3.99
CA PHE A 474 11.44 -5.07 3.79
C PHE A 474 11.46 -5.55 2.34
N THR A 475 10.29 -5.56 1.69
CA THR A 475 10.17 -5.90 0.28
C THR A 475 10.93 -4.90 -0.60
N ALA A 476 10.79 -3.60 -0.33
CA ALA A 476 11.41 -2.56 -1.12
C ALA A 476 12.94 -2.52 -0.96
N THR A 477 13.44 -2.63 0.27
CA THR A 477 14.88 -2.63 0.55
C THR A 477 15.54 -3.92 0.09
N GLY A 478 14.87 -5.07 0.27
CA GLY A 478 15.27 -6.34 -0.32
C GLY A 478 15.35 -6.25 -1.85
N LEU A 479 14.33 -5.69 -2.51
CA LEU A 479 14.30 -5.56 -3.96
C LEU A 479 15.44 -4.67 -4.46
N LEU A 480 15.66 -3.51 -3.84
CA LEU A 480 16.79 -2.63 -4.15
C LEU A 480 18.13 -3.35 -3.97
N TYR A 481 18.27 -4.11 -2.89
CA TYR A 481 19.45 -4.90 -2.58
C TYR A 481 19.77 -5.95 -3.64
N PHE A 482 18.81 -6.82 -3.92
CA PHE A 482 19.00 -7.90 -4.87
C PHE A 482 19.02 -7.44 -6.32
N TRP A 483 18.37 -6.31 -6.64
CA TRP A 483 18.54 -5.67 -7.94
C TRP A 483 20.00 -5.28 -8.22
N VAL A 484 20.66 -4.65 -7.24
CA VAL A 484 22.07 -4.24 -7.37
C VAL A 484 23.02 -5.43 -7.26
N ALA A 485 22.78 -6.35 -6.32
CA ALA A 485 23.64 -7.52 -6.11
C ALA A 485 23.60 -8.50 -7.31
N ALA A 486 22.42 -8.83 -7.82
CA ALA A 486 22.24 -9.83 -8.88
C ALA A 486 22.84 -9.40 -10.22
N GLY A 487 22.88 -8.09 -10.52
CA GLY A 487 23.47 -7.58 -11.76
C GLY A 487 22.76 -7.98 -13.03
N ILE A 488 21.47 -8.24 -12.91
CA ILE A 488 20.63 -8.66 -14.03
C ILE A 488 20.33 -7.49 -14.95
N ASP A 489 20.04 -6.35 -14.33
CA ASP A 489 19.69 -5.08 -14.96
C ASP A 489 20.89 -4.12 -15.01
N PRO A 490 20.89 -3.15 -15.95
CA PRO A 490 21.91 -2.12 -16.02
C PRO A 490 21.83 -1.16 -14.82
N LEU A 491 22.99 -0.74 -14.33
CA LEU A 491 23.14 0.22 -13.22
C LEU A 491 23.69 1.55 -13.75
N PRO A 492 23.37 2.69 -13.10
CA PRO A 492 23.95 4.00 -13.43
C PRO A 492 25.48 4.02 -13.42
N VAL A 493 26.07 3.27 -12.47
CA VAL A 493 27.51 3.05 -12.37
C VAL A 493 27.72 1.53 -12.35
N PRO A 494 28.36 0.94 -13.37
CA PRO A 494 28.64 -0.49 -13.40
C PRO A 494 29.48 -0.93 -12.20
N LEU A 495 29.13 -2.08 -11.62
CA LEU A 495 29.87 -2.68 -10.51
C LEU A 495 30.69 -3.88 -10.98
N SER A 496 31.91 -3.99 -10.46
CA SER A 496 32.77 -5.15 -10.69
C SER A 496 32.17 -6.43 -10.08
N SER A 497 32.49 -7.59 -10.67
CA SER A 497 32.04 -8.90 -10.17
C SER A 497 32.45 -9.13 -8.72
N ALA A 498 33.64 -8.65 -8.31
CA ALA A 498 34.11 -8.71 -6.92
C ALA A 498 33.21 -7.92 -5.96
N THR A 499 32.77 -6.72 -6.36
CA THR A 499 31.87 -5.90 -5.53
C THR A 499 30.50 -6.55 -5.38
N ARG A 500 29.98 -7.17 -6.45
CA ARG A 500 28.73 -7.94 -6.42
C ARG A 500 28.85 -9.16 -5.52
N ALA A 501 29.94 -9.90 -5.62
CA ALA A 501 30.23 -11.04 -4.74
C ALA A 501 30.28 -10.61 -3.26
N ARG A 502 30.95 -9.48 -2.96
CA ARG A 502 30.96 -8.91 -1.60
C ARG A 502 29.58 -8.52 -1.11
N LEU A 503 28.72 -7.97 -1.98
CA LEU A 503 27.32 -7.73 -1.61
C LEU A 503 26.64 -9.05 -1.26
N VAL A 504 26.64 -10.05 -2.15
CA VAL A 504 26.01 -11.35 -1.86
C VAL A 504 26.52 -11.96 -0.53
N LEU A 505 27.83 -11.95 -0.30
CA LEU A 505 28.44 -12.41 0.96
C LEU A 505 27.98 -11.58 2.17
N GLY A 506 27.87 -10.26 2.02
CA GLY A 506 27.33 -9.39 3.06
C GLY A 506 25.86 -9.71 3.39
N GLY A 507 25.05 -10.05 2.37
CA GLY A 507 23.66 -10.46 2.57
C GLY A 507 23.55 -11.79 3.31
N ILE A 508 24.45 -12.74 3.02
CA ILE A 508 24.59 -14.01 3.75
C ILE A 508 24.95 -13.70 5.21
N ALA A 509 26.00 -12.92 5.43
CA ALA A 509 26.45 -12.56 6.78
C ALA A 509 25.33 -11.92 7.60
N VAL A 510 24.56 -11.00 7.01
CA VAL A 510 23.42 -10.34 7.66
C VAL A 510 22.36 -11.34 8.10
N GLN A 511 21.98 -12.27 7.23
CA GLN A 511 20.97 -13.28 7.57
C GLN A 511 21.49 -14.30 8.59
N THR A 512 22.77 -14.70 8.50
CA THR A 512 23.41 -15.57 9.48
C THR A 512 23.46 -14.92 10.86
N VAL A 513 23.89 -13.66 10.96
CA VAL A 513 23.90 -12.92 12.23
C VAL A 513 22.48 -12.78 12.77
N LEU A 514 21.48 -12.53 11.91
CA LEU A 514 20.10 -12.42 12.33
C LEU A 514 19.56 -13.73 12.92
N VAL A 515 19.91 -14.88 12.33
CA VAL A 515 19.58 -16.19 12.89
C VAL A 515 20.24 -16.37 14.26
N THR A 516 21.52 -16.00 14.39
CA THR A 516 22.20 -16.04 15.69
C THR A 516 21.51 -15.16 16.72
N VAL A 517 21.14 -13.93 16.37
CA VAL A 517 20.39 -13.02 17.26
C VAL A 517 19.08 -13.67 17.69
N VAL A 518 18.28 -14.24 16.77
CA VAL A 518 17.02 -14.91 17.13
C VAL A 518 17.24 -16.10 18.08
N LEU A 519 18.35 -16.82 17.96
CA LEU A 519 18.65 -17.99 18.78
C LEU A 519 19.26 -17.67 20.15
N THR A 520 19.97 -16.55 20.28
CA THR A 520 20.74 -16.22 21.50
C THR A 520 20.22 -15.02 22.26
N TRP A 521 19.42 -14.16 21.65
CA TRP A 521 18.88 -12.96 22.26
C TRP A 521 17.69 -13.29 23.19
N PRO A 522 17.38 -12.45 24.19
CA PRO A 522 16.12 -12.53 24.91
C PRO A 522 14.89 -12.65 24.00
N LEU A 523 13.83 -13.27 24.52
CA LEU A 523 12.62 -13.57 23.75
C LEU A 523 12.07 -12.35 23.02
N ILE A 524 12.09 -12.43 21.69
CA ILE A 524 11.66 -11.32 20.83
C ILE A 524 10.14 -11.20 20.87
N GLY A 525 9.64 -9.99 21.14
CA GLY A 525 8.19 -9.72 21.16
C GLY A 525 7.48 -10.39 22.33
N GLU A 526 8.19 -10.75 23.40
CA GLU A 526 7.64 -11.40 24.60
C GLU A 526 6.36 -10.72 25.10
N GLN A 527 6.37 -9.39 25.24
CA GLN A 527 5.20 -8.64 25.71
C GLN A 527 3.98 -8.83 24.80
N TRP A 528 4.18 -8.90 23.48
CA TRP A 528 3.10 -9.11 22.52
C TRP A 528 2.54 -10.52 22.61
N TYR A 529 3.40 -11.55 22.65
CA TYR A 529 2.95 -12.94 22.74
C TYR A 529 2.29 -13.25 24.08
N ARG A 530 2.80 -12.67 25.18
CA ARG A 530 2.13 -12.70 26.49
C ARG A 530 0.74 -12.06 26.45
N GLN A 531 0.60 -10.94 25.74
CA GLN A 531 -0.72 -10.30 25.58
C GLN A 531 -1.71 -11.18 24.83
N LEU A 532 -1.26 -12.05 23.94
CA LEU A 532 -2.14 -12.95 23.19
C LEU A 532 -2.61 -14.14 24.04
N GLY A 533 -1.82 -14.61 25.01
CA GLY A 533 -2.17 -15.80 25.83
C GLY A 533 -2.37 -17.07 25.00
N LEU A 534 -1.89 -17.09 23.75
CA LEU A 534 -2.05 -18.19 22.80
C LEU A 534 -0.78 -19.03 22.74
N MET A 535 -0.93 -20.35 22.81
CA MET A 535 0.14 -21.29 22.46
C MET A 535 -0.37 -22.30 21.43
N TYR A 536 0.09 -22.15 20.19
CA TYR A 536 -0.11 -23.10 19.11
C TYR A 536 1.07 -24.07 19.03
N THR A 537 1.39 -24.76 20.13
CA THR A 537 2.31 -25.90 20.09
C THR A 537 1.49 -27.19 19.98
N PRO A 538 1.77 -28.07 19.00
CA PRO A 538 1.05 -29.34 18.85
C PRO A 538 1.23 -30.34 20.00
N LEU A 539 2.03 -30.01 21.02
CA LEU A 539 2.56 -31.00 21.97
C LEU A 539 1.85 -31.10 23.32
N GLN A 540 0.85 -30.26 23.62
CA GLN A 540 0.09 -30.40 24.88
C GLN A 540 -1.41 -30.14 24.67
N GLN A 541 -2.08 -31.06 23.98
CA GLN A 541 -3.47 -31.37 24.32
C GLN A 541 -3.42 -32.36 25.49
N ASP A 542 -3.33 -31.85 26.73
CA ASP A 542 -3.57 -32.70 27.90
C ASP A 542 -5.09 -32.73 28.17
N PRO A 543 -5.78 -33.86 27.93
CA PRO A 543 -7.25 -33.92 28.01
C PRO A 543 -7.78 -33.82 29.44
N VAL A 544 -6.92 -33.86 30.46
CA VAL A 544 -7.31 -34.09 31.85
C VAL A 544 -7.64 -32.81 32.62
N LEU A 545 -7.20 -31.63 32.18
CA LEU A 545 -7.23 -30.43 33.04
C LEU A 545 -8.18 -29.30 32.66
N GLY A 546 -8.92 -29.36 31.55
CA GLY A 546 -10.09 -28.52 31.28
C GLY A 546 -9.99 -27.02 31.64
N SER A 547 -8.79 -26.44 31.69
CA SER A 547 -8.53 -25.08 32.17
C SER A 547 -7.54 -24.37 31.25
N PRO A 548 -7.72 -23.08 30.98
CA PRO A 548 -6.75 -22.27 30.26
C PRO A 548 -5.60 -21.97 31.23
N ALA A 549 -4.62 -22.88 31.32
CA ALA A 549 -3.53 -22.73 32.28
C ALA A 549 -2.24 -23.40 31.80
N GLY A 550 -1.56 -22.77 30.84
CA GLY A 550 -0.10 -22.78 30.87
C GLY A 550 0.31 -21.64 31.80
N GLY A 551 0.90 -21.92 32.96
CA GLY A 551 1.47 -20.84 33.79
C GLY A 551 2.51 -20.02 33.00
N LEU A 552 2.84 -18.82 33.48
CA LEU A 552 3.85 -17.91 32.87
C LEU A 552 5.13 -18.62 32.40
N THR A 553 5.59 -19.64 33.11
CA THR A 553 6.77 -20.43 32.75
C THR A 553 6.56 -21.27 31.48
N ALA A 554 5.41 -21.95 31.36
CA ALA A 554 5.09 -22.75 30.20
C ALA A 554 4.96 -21.89 28.94
N GLU A 555 4.31 -20.72 29.07
CA GLU A 555 4.19 -19.72 28.00
C GLU A 555 5.55 -19.32 27.42
N LEU A 556 6.50 -18.97 28.31
CA LEU A 556 7.85 -18.56 27.93
C LEU A 556 8.64 -19.70 27.28
N ASP A 557 8.52 -20.92 27.80
CA ASP A 557 9.20 -22.09 27.24
C ASP A 557 8.70 -22.40 25.82
N SER A 558 7.40 -22.30 25.57
CA SER A 558 6.86 -22.52 24.22
C SER A 558 7.28 -21.46 23.21
N LEU A 559 7.33 -20.19 23.64
CA LEU A 559 7.78 -19.09 22.80
C LEU A 559 9.25 -19.28 22.46
N ALA A 560 10.06 -19.71 23.44
CA ALA A 560 11.47 -20.04 23.22
C ALA A 560 11.63 -21.16 22.17
N VAL A 561 10.82 -22.22 22.26
CA VAL A 561 10.83 -23.32 21.28
C VAL A 561 10.42 -22.83 19.89
N ASP A 562 9.34 -22.05 19.77
CA ASP A 562 8.88 -21.52 18.49
C ASP A 562 9.91 -20.56 17.85
N GLN A 563 10.59 -19.75 18.67
CA GLN A 563 11.70 -18.91 18.20
C GLN A 563 12.90 -19.71 17.72
N HIS A 564 13.25 -20.81 18.39
CA HIS A 564 14.31 -21.72 17.93
C HIS A 564 13.96 -22.35 16.56
N ILE A 565 12.73 -22.85 16.41
CA ILE A 565 12.23 -23.38 15.13
C ILE A 565 12.29 -22.28 14.05
N GLY A 566 11.80 -21.08 14.37
CA GLY A 566 11.84 -19.94 13.46
C GLY A 566 13.25 -19.54 13.03
N GLY A 567 14.21 -19.51 13.96
CA GLY A 567 15.62 -19.26 13.70
C GLY A 567 16.24 -20.30 12.76
N ALA A 568 15.99 -21.59 13.03
CA ALA A 568 16.49 -22.69 12.18
C ALA A 568 15.91 -22.63 10.76
N VAL A 569 14.59 -22.45 10.64
CA VAL A 569 13.91 -22.32 9.34
C VAL A 569 14.45 -21.13 8.56
N ARG A 570 14.62 -19.97 9.22
CA ARG A 570 15.18 -18.76 8.62
C ARG A 570 16.57 -19.02 8.05
N GLY A 571 17.44 -19.69 8.81
CA GLY A 571 18.80 -20.01 8.38
C GLY A 571 18.84 -20.89 7.14
N VAL A 572 18.10 -22.00 7.13
CA VAL A 572 18.07 -22.94 6.00
C VAL A 572 17.57 -22.26 4.73
N VAL A 573 16.47 -21.52 4.82
CA VAL A 573 15.85 -20.85 3.66
C VAL A 573 16.75 -19.73 3.12
N ALA A 574 17.35 -18.92 4.00
CA ALA A 574 18.23 -17.83 3.60
C ALA A 574 19.51 -18.33 2.90
N ILE A 575 20.14 -19.37 3.45
CA ILE A 575 21.36 -19.96 2.86
C ILE A 575 21.06 -20.54 1.48
N GLY A 576 19.97 -21.30 1.34
CA GLY A 576 19.55 -21.86 0.04
C GLY A 576 19.31 -20.78 -1.02
N ALA A 577 18.59 -19.71 -0.66
CA ALA A 577 18.29 -18.59 -1.56
C ALA A 577 19.55 -17.90 -2.08
N LEU A 578 20.51 -17.66 -1.18
CA LEU A 578 21.75 -16.94 -1.49
C LEU A 578 22.73 -17.81 -2.29
N TYR A 579 22.72 -19.13 -2.09
CA TYR A 579 23.47 -20.08 -2.91
C TYR A 579 22.98 -20.09 -4.37
N VAL A 580 21.65 -20.12 -4.57
CA VAL A 580 21.03 -20.04 -5.90
C VAL A 580 21.41 -18.73 -6.60
N LEU A 581 21.44 -17.60 -5.88
CA LEU A 581 21.86 -16.32 -6.44
C LEU A 581 23.35 -16.31 -6.82
N GLY A 582 24.23 -16.87 -5.98
CA GLY A 582 25.65 -17.04 -6.27
C GLY A 582 25.90 -17.87 -7.53
N PHE A 583 25.10 -18.91 -7.74
CA PHE A 583 25.12 -19.71 -8.96
C PHE A 583 24.69 -18.91 -10.20
N LEU A 584 23.55 -18.19 -10.11
CA LEU A 584 23.00 -17.38 -11.22
C LEU A 584 23.95 -16.25 -11.66
N THR A 585 24.71 -15.68 -10.72
CA THR A 585 25.68 -14.62 -11.01
C THR A 585 26.94 -15.15 -11.69
N ARG A 586 27.47 -16.31 -11.24
CA ARG A 586 28.63 -16.97 -11.87
C ARG A 586 28.34 -17.48 -13.27
N ALA A 587 27.15 -18.02 -13.50
CA ALA A 587 26.71 -18.49 -14.82
C ALA A 587 26.65 -17.38 -15.88
N ARG A 588 26.50 -16.11 -15.47
CA ARG A 588 26.52 -14.95 -16.39
C ARG A 588 27.92 -14.42 -16.70
N SER A 589 28.87 -14.55 -15.77
CA SER A 589 30.26 -14.13 -15.99
C SER A 589 31.04 -15.08 -16.91
N ALA A 590 30.57 -16.32 -17.06
CA ALA A 590 31.04 -17.23 -18.09
C ALA A 590 30.44 -16.81 -19.45
N LYS A 591 31.11 -15.90 -20.17
CA LYS A 591 30.90 -15.79 -21.63
C LYS A 591 31.25 -17.16 -22.25
N PRO A 592 30.53 -17.62 -23.30
CA PRO A 592 31.09 -18.62 -24.19
C PRO A 592 32.40 -18.05 -24.73
N GLY A 593 33.51 -18.73 -24.46
CA GLY A 593 34.77 -18.42 -25.10
C GLY A 593 34.57 -18.44 -26.61
N ALA A 594 35.04 -17.38 -27.26
CA ALA A 594 35.35 -17.43 -28.67
C ALA A 594 36.20 -18.69 -28.93
N ARG A 595 35.66 -19.64 -29.71
CA ARG A 595 36.43 -20.66 -30.43
C ARG A 595 35.64 -21.08 -31.67
N GLY A 596 36.27 -20.90 -32.83
CA GLY A 596 35.95 -21.53 -34.12
C GLY A 596 34.95 -20.78 -34.94
#